data_AF-A0A8X6SG20-F1
#
_entry.id   AF-A0A8X6SG20-F1
#
_cell.length_a   1.000
_cell.length_b   1.000
_cell.length_c   1.000
_cell.angle_alpha   90.00
_cell.angle_beta   90.00
_cell.angle_gamma   90.00
#
_symmetry.space_group_name_H-M   'P 1'
#
loop_
_entity.id
_entity.type
_entity.pdbx_description
1 polymer ?
#
loop_
_entity_poly.entity_id
_entity_poly.type
_entity_poly.pdbx_seq_one_letter_code
_entity_poly.pdbx_strand_id
1 'polypeptide(L)'
;MATELKNSNDIEIVEIRRFIKKNSRQEASPVLITILGINTPECVKLWFFNHRTQLFIDKPRQCNNCYSFTHSSRFCSSDVRCINCGGSHSGQCTNPSNCANCKGDHPANSPNIVPLL
;
A
#
# COMPACT_ATOMS: atom_id res chain seq x y z
N MET A 1 -5.37 -11.15 23.88
CA MET A 1 -5.69 -10.76 22.48
C MET A 1 -6.30 -11.92 21.72
N ALA A 2 -5.59 -13.03 21.46
CA ALA A 2 -6.11 -14.15 20.66
C ALA A 2 -7.46 -14.70 21.15
N THR A 3 -7.57 -15.03 22.45
CA THR A 3 -8.79 -15.58 23.05
C THR A 3 -9.98 -14.62 22.97
N GLU A 4 -9.72 -13.32 23.18
CA GLU A 4 -10.75 -12.28 23.09
C GLU A 4 -11.25 -12.15 21.65
N LEU A 5 -10.33 -12.06 20.68
CA LEU A 5 -10.65 -12.00 19.27
C LEU A 5 -11.46 -13.21 18.78
N LYS A 6 -11.09 -14.44 19.19
CA LYS A 6 -11.84 -15.65 18.84
C LYS A 6 -13.28 -15.56 19.37
N ASN A 7 -13.43 -15.32 20.67
CA ASN A 7 -14.73 -15.33 21.34
C ASN A 7 -15.65 -14.19 20.89
N SER A 8 -15.11 -13.00 20.64
CA SER A 8 -15.88 -11.81 20.28
C SER A 8 -16.39 -11.82 18.83
N ASN A 9 -15.82 -12.67 17.96
CA ASN A 9 -16.06 -12.61 16.51
C ASN A 9 -16.49 -13.95 15.89
N ASP A 10 -16.52 -15.04 16.66
CA ASP A 10 -16.78 -16.39 16.14
C ASP A 10 -15.82 -16.76 14.98
N ILE A 11 -14.52 -16.44 15.17
CA ILE A 11 -13.46 -16.69 14.19
C ILE A 11 -12.46 -17.71 14.73
N GLU A 12 -11.95 -18.56 13.84
CA GLU A 12 -10.84 -19.44 14.18
C GLU A 12 -9.51 -18.82 13.74
N ILE A 13 -8.71 -18.39 14.72
CA ILE A 13 -7.38 -17.82 14.47
C ILE A 13 -6.34 -18.94 14.36
N VAL A 14 -5.68 -19.00 13.21
CA VAL A 14 -4.58 -19.93 12.89
C VAL A 14 -3.24 -19.40 13.38
N GLU A 15 -2.99 -18.11 13.14
CA GLU A 15 -1.71 -17.48 13.45
C GLU A 15 -1.90 -16.02 13.84
N ILE A 16 -1.09 -15.55 14.79
CA ILE A 16 -0.94 -14.13 15.10
C ILE A 16 0.54 -13.80 15.04
N ARG A 17 0.91 -12.88 14.14
CA ARG A 17 2.29 -12.43 13.96
C ARG A 17 2.39 -10.92 14.15
N ARG A 18 3.30 -10.47 15.01
CA ARG A 18 3.57 -9.04 15.22
C ARG A 18 4.80 -8.60 14.41
N PHE A 19 4.69 -7.48 13.70
CA PHE A 19 5.79 -6.89 12.95
C PHE A 19 6.57 -5.91 13.83
N ILE A 20 7.67 -6.36 14.41
CA ILE A 20 8.51 -5.52 15.28
C ILE A 20 9.49 -4.74 14.42
N LYS A 21 9.42 -3.40 14.46
CA LYS A 21 10.44 -2.53 13.85
C LYS A 21 11.60 -2.38 14.83
N LYS A 22 12.84 -2.46 14.34
CA LYS A 22 14.03 -2.10 15.14
C LYS A 22 13.84 -0.67 15.65
N ASN A 23 13.98 -0.45 16.96
CA ASN A 23 13.81 0.83 17.68
C ASN A 23 12.37 1.38 17.83
N SER A 24 11.31 0.60 17.58
CA SER A 24 9.93 1.04 17.93
C SER A 24 9.47 0.48 19.27
N ARG A 25 8.69 1.24 20.04
CA ARG A 25 7.91 0.68 21.17
C ARG A 25 7.02 -0.45 20.64
N GLN A 26 7.15 -1.65 21.19
CA GLN A 26 6.48 -2.85 20.70
C GLN A 26 4.95 -2.72 20.65
N GLU A 27 4.37 -1.87 21.50
CA GLU A 27 2.92 -1.66 21.63
C GLU A 27 2.25 -1.10 20.37
N ALA A 28 2.95 -0.27 19.58
CA ALA A 28 2.40 0.33 18.36
C ALA A 28 2.70 -0.49 17.08
N SER A 29 3.29 -1.68 17.22
CA SER A 29 3.68 -2.52 16.09
C SER A 29 2.46 -3.19 15.44
N PRO A 30 2.31 -3.15 14.10
CA PRO A 30 1.22 -3.84 13.39
C PRO A 30 1.20 -5.34 13.69
N VAL A 31 0.01 -5.94 13.64
CA VAL A 31 -0.23 -7.37 13.84
C VAL A 31 -0.95 -7.94 12.62
N LEU A 32 -0.43 -9.03 12.08
CA LEU A 32 -1.11 -9.89 11.11
C LEU A 32 -1.84 -10.99 11.87
N ILE A 33 -3.13 -11.16 11.57
CA ILE A 33 -3.97 -12.22 12.13
C ILE A 33 -4.43 -13.06 10.94
N THR A 34 -4.10 -14.35 10.97
CA THR A 34 -4.54 -15.32 9.96
C THR A 34 -5.75 -16.06 10.51
N ILE A 35 -6.88 -15.95 9.81
CA ILE A 35 -8.16 -16.55 10.19
C ILE A 35 -8.46 -17.70 9.23
N LEU A 36 -8.91 -18.83 9.76
CA LEU A 36 -9.47 -19.92 8.96
C LEU A 36 -10.91 -19.59 8.62
N GLY A 37 -11.24 -19.55 7.33
CA GLY A 37 -12.60 -19.27 6.88
C GLY A 37 -12.70 -19.18 5.36
N ILE A 38 -13.94 -19.12 4.89
CA ILE A 38 -14.26 -18.96 3.46
C ILE A 38 -14.48 -17.50 3.05
N ASN A 39 -14.81 -16.64 4.02
CA ASN A 39 -15.15 -15.23 3.80
C ASN A 39 -14.37 -14.36 4.78
N THR A 40 -13.99 -13.16 4.34
CA THR A 40 -13.43 -12.12 5.21
C THR A 40 -14.56 -11.45 5.99
N PRO A 41 -14.51 -11.34 7.33
CA PRO A 41 -15.56 -10.67 8.09
C PRO A 41 -15.61 -9.19 7.74
N GLU A 42 -16.80 -8.58 7.62
CA GLU A 42 -16.93 -7.14 7.35
C GLU A 42 -16.48 -6.27 8.55
N CYS A 43 -16.63 -6.78 9.77
CA CYS A 43 -16.22 -6.12 11.00
C CYS A 43 -15.52 -7.13 11.92
N VAL A 44 -14.51 -6.65 12.66
CA VAL A 44 -13.85 -7.38 13.73
C VAL A 44 -13.97 -6.56 15.01
N LYS A 45 -14.58 -7.16 16.02
CA LYS A 45 -14.63 -6.66 17.38
C LYS A 45 -13.29 -6.89 18.07
N LEU A 46 -12.70 -5.79 18.54
CA LEU A 46 -11.51 -5.78 19.39
C LEU A 46 -11.90 -5.09 20.69
N TRP A 47 -11.92 -5.85 21.78
CA TRP A 47 -12.41 -5.40 23.07
C TRP A 47 -13.86 -4.86 22.97
N PHE A 48 -14.03 -3.55 23.15
CA PHE A 48 -15.34 -2.88 23.16
C PHE A 48 -15.67 -2.18 21.83
N PHE A 49 -14.77 -2.25 20.84
CA PHE A 49 -14.90 -1.53 19.58
C PHE A 49 -15.09 -2.47 18.40
N ASN A 50 -15.98 -2.11 17.49
CA ASN A 50 -16.11 -2.78 16.19
C ASN A 50 -15.25 -2.04 15.16
N HIS A 51 -14.30 -2.76 14.57
CA HIS A 51 -13.44 -2.25 13.51
C HIS A 51 -13.90 -2.82 12.18
N ARG A 52 -14.34 -1.95 11.26
CA ARG A 52 -14.64 -2.39 9.90
C ARG A 52 -13.37 -2.88 9.22
N THR A 53 -13.41 -4.06 8.65
CA THR A 53 -12.30 -4.56 7.85
C THR A 53 -12.23 -3.78 6.54
N GLN A 54 -11.01 -3.61 6.05
CA GLN A 54 -10.76 -3.01 4.75
C GLN A 54 -9.86 -3.96 3.97
N LEU A 55 -10.13 -4.08 2.67
CA LEU A 55 -9.24 -4.82 1.80
C LEU A 55 -7.86 -4.16 1.83
N PHE A 56 -6.85 -4.93 2.20
CA PHE A 56 -5.49 -4.48 2.07
C PHE A 56 -5.06 -4.62 0.60
N ILE A 57 -5.00 -3.49 -0.10
CA ILE A 57 -4.49 -3.41 -1.46
C ILE A 57 -3.05 -2.94 -1.37
N ASP A 58 -2.11 -3.82 -1.70
CA ASP A 58 -0.71 -3.46 -1.78
C ASP A 58 -0.51 -2.33 -2.79
N LYS A 59 0.26 -1.32 -2.41
CA LYS A 59 0.64 -0.26 -3.35
C LYS A 59 1.48 -0.89 -4.46
N PRO A 60 1.04 -0.83 -5.73
CA PRO A 60 1.81 -1.42 -6.81
C PRO A 60 3.17 -0.75 -6.86
N ARG A 61 4.20 -1.56 -7.11
CA ARG A 61 5.56 -1.03 -7.28
C ARG A 61 5.59 -0.15 -8.50
N GLN A 62 6.04 1.08 -8.31
CA GLN A 62 6.26 2.02 -9.39
C GLN A 62 7.71 1.93 -9.87
N CYS A 63 7.91 1.94 -11.19
CA CYS A 63 9.22 2.03 -11.80
C CYS A 63 9.85 3.40 -11.46
N ASN A 64 11.04 3.42 -10.88
CA ASN A 64 11.72 4.67 -10.48
C ASN A 64 12.34 5.42 -11.66
N ASN A 65 12.37 4.81 -12.86
CA ASN A 65 12.95 5.39 -14.07
C ASN A 65 11.88 6.05 -14.96
N CYS A 66 10.77 5.36 -15.22
CA CYS A 66 9.71 5.84 -16.13
C CYS A 66 8.34 6.04 -15.46
N TYR A 67 8.23 5.78 -14.14
CA TYR A 67 7.02 5.90 -13.32
C TYR A 67 5.83 5.02 -13.70
N SER A 68 6.01 4.04 -14.60
CA SER A 68 4.99 3.04 -14.89
C SER A 68 4.78 2.05 -13.74
N PHE A 69 3.56 1.55 -13.58
CA PHE A 69 3.22 0.47 -12.65
C PHE A 69 3.28 -0.94 -13.28
N THR A 70 3.56 -1.03 -14.58
CA THR A 70 3.49 -2.30 -15.34
C THR A 70 4.75 -3.17 -15.22
N HIS A 71 5.85 -2.61 -14.72
CA HIS A 71 7.12 -3.31 -14.58
C HIS A 71 7.93 -2.74 -13.42
N SER A 72 8.86 -3.54 -12.91
CA SER A 72 9.83 -3.05 -11.92
C SER A 72 10.98 -2.29 -12.59
N SER A 73 11.63 -1.39 -11.86
CA SER A 73 12.77 -0.60 -12.36
C SER A 73 13.88 -1.45 -13.00
N ARG A 74 14.06 -2.70 -12.53
CA ARG A 74 15.08 -3.62 -13.06
C ARG A 74 14.84 -4.03 -14.52
N PHE A 75 13.58 -4.06 -14.95
CA PHE A 75 13.20 -4.46 -16.32
C PHE A 75 12.82 -3.25 -17.18
N CYS A 76 13.15 -2.04 -16.73
CA CYS A 76 12.85 -0.84 -17.50
C CYS A 76 13.83 -0.70 -18.68
N SER A 77 13.29 -0.58 -19.89
CA SER A 77 14.05 -0.27 -21.11
C SER A 77 13.79 1.15 -21.63
N SER A 78 12.93 1.92 -20.97
CA SER A 78 12.60 3.30 -21.34
C SER A 78 13.70 4.26 -20.92
N ASP A 79 13.78 5.41 -21.60
CA ASP A 79 14.57 6.55 -21.11
C ASP A 79 14.03 7.08 -19.78
N VAL A 80 14.91 7.76 -19.02
CA VAL A 80 14.53 8.47 -17.79
C VAL A 80 13.42 9.47 -18.12
N ARG A 81 12.34 9.41 -17.36
CA ARG A 81 11.27 10.41 -17.41
C ARG A 81 11.39 11.37 -16.24
N CYS A 82 10.95 12.60 -16.46
CA CYS A 82 10.81 13.58 -15.39
C CYS A 82 9.62 13.22 -14.51
N ILE A 83 9.83 13.21 -13.19
CA ILE A 83 8.77 12.95 -12.22
C ILE A 83 7.67 14.01 -12.28
N ASN A 84 8.00 15.26 -12.63
CA ASN A 84 7.07 16.37 -12.57
C ASN A 84 6.18 16.43 -13.81
N CYS A 85 6.79 16.47 -15.01
CA CYS A 85 6.06 16.68 -16.27
C CYS A 85 6.01 15.46 -17.20
N GLY A 86 6.65 14.35 -16.85
CA GLY A 86 6.70 13.13 -17.66
C GLY A 86 7.59 13.19 -18.91
N GLY A 87 8.25 14.32 -19.19
CA GLY A 87 9.15 14.49 -20.34
C GLY A 87 10.50 13.79 -20.19
N SER A 88 11.20 13.55 -21.31
CA SER A 88 12.52 12.89 -21.33
C SER A 88 13.66 13.87 -21.03
N HIS A 89 13.87 14.19 -19.75
CA HIS A 89 15.00 15.01 -19.32
C HIS A 89 15.41 14.69 -17.87
N SER A 90 16.67 14.99 -17.56
CA SER A 90 17.24 14.92 -16.21
C SER A 90 17.49 16.32 -15.64
N GLY A 91 17.44 16.49 -14.32
CA GLY A 91 17.74 17.76 -13.66
C GLY A 91 16.51 18.62 -13.37
N GLN A 92 16.73 19.93 -13.19
CA GLN A 92 15.65 20.86 -12.84
C GLN A 92 14.57 20.90 -13.93
N CYS A 93 13.32 20.80 -13.49
CA CYS A 93 12.14 20.89 -14.34
C CYS A 93 11.42 22.21 -14.04
N THR A 94 11.22 23.05 -15.05
CA THR A 94 10.43 24.29 -14.97
C THR A 94 9.03 24.14 -15.59
N ASN A 95 8.74 22.97 -16.18
CA ASN A 95 7.44 22.68 -16.76
C ASN A 95 6.38 22.52 -15.66
N PRO A 96 5.11 22.88 -15.92
CA PRO A 96 4.01 22.58 -15.01
C PRO A 96 3.88 21.07 -14.78
N SER A 97 3.27 20.69 -13.64
CA SER A 97 3.09 19.29 -13.31
C SER A 97 2.17 18.62 -14.33
N ASN A 98 2.58 17.46 -14.81
CA ASN A 98 1.82 16.64 -15.73
C ASN A 98 2.19 15.19 -15.49
N CYS A 99 1.36 14.49 -14.73
CA CYS A 99 1.62 13.13 -14.30
C CYS A 99 1.81 12.21 -15.51
N ALA A 100 2.94 11.49 -15.54
CA ALA A 100 3.26 10.56 -16.62
C ALA A 100 2.18 9.47 -16.83
N ASN A 101 1.42 9.13 -15.77
CA ASN A 101 0.42 8.06 -15.76
C ASN A 101 -1.01 8.53 -16.06
N CYS A 102 -1.51 9.57 -15.38
CA CYS A 102 -2.90 10.03 -15.49
C CYS A 102 -3.07 11.41 -16.14
N LYS A 103 -1.98 12.09 -16.49
CA LYS A 103 -1.97 13.46 -17.04
C LYS A 103 -2.54 14.55 -16.13
N GLY A 104 -2.70 14.25 -14.83
CA GLY A 104 -3.13 15.23 -13.82
C GLY A 104 -2.04 16.22 -13.44
N ASP A 105 -2.46 17.35 -12.82
CA ASP A 105 -1.58 18.43 -12.35
C ASP A 105 -0.91 18.08 -11.01
N HIS A 106 -0.10 17.03 -11.04
CA HIS A 106 0.72 16.59 -9.92
C HIS A 106 1.87 15.71 -10.44
N PRO A 107 2.97 15.54 -9.67
CA PRO A 107 4.04 14.65 -10.06
C PRO A 107 3.60 13.18 -10.12
N ALA A 108 4.35 12.38 -10.86
CA ALA A 108 4.08 10.97 -11.11
C ALA A 108 4.27 10.06 -9.90
N ASN A 109 4.78 10.55 -8.76
CA ASN A 109 4.86 9.81 -7.49
C ASN A 109 3.83 10.26 -6.45
N SER A 110 2.85 11.08 -6.85
CA SER A 110 1.79 11.54 -5.95
C SER A 110 1.00 10.34 -5.38
N PRO A 111 0.64 10.36 -4.08
CA PRO A 111 -0.08 9.25 -3.43
C PRO A 111 -1.49 9.00 -3.98
N ASN A 112 -2.07 9.97 -4.70
CA ASN A 112 -3.42 9.89 -5.28
C ASN A 112 -3.43 9.40 -6.73
N ILE A 113 -2.33 8.81 -7.21
CA ILE A 113 -2.34 8.15 -8.51
C ILE A 113 -3.06 6.83 -8.32
N VAL A 114 -4.31 6.80 -8.79
CA VAL A 114 -5.06 5.57 -8.93
C VAL A 114 -4.37 4.79 -10.04
N PRO A 115 -3.68 3.67 -9.75
CA PRO A 115 -3.32 2.74 -10.79
C PRO A 115 -4.66 2.25 -11.32
N LEU A 116 -4.96 2.56 -12.59
CA LEU A 116 -6.08 1.92 -13.28
C LEU A 116 -5.75 0.43 -13.30
N LEU A 117 -6.24 -0.31 -12.31
CA LEU A 117 -6.34 -1.76 -12.32
C LEU A 117 -7.54 -2.14 -13.18
#